data_AF-A0A246A895-F1
#
_entry.id   AF-A0A246A895-F1
#
_cell.length_a   1.000
_cell.length_b   1.000
_cell.length_c   1.000
_cell.angle_alpha   90.00
_cell.angle_beta   90.00
_cell.angle_gamma   90.00
#
_symmetry.space_group_name_H-M   'P 1'
#
loop_
_entity.id
_entity.type
_entity.pdbx_description
1 polymer ?
#
loop_
_entity_poly.entity_id
_entity_poly.type
_entity_poly.pdbx_seq_one_letter_code
_entity_poly.pdbx_strand_id
1 'polypeptide(L)'
;MNSGKMLNLRFAFVRSKKATRKPNNINLQLSILSFQQGQQAPVLDFRYVITEAAHYIMALNFQQEFELLYIDLRPKAEGKEGIAGFKFSRDAKKTMHPEIYDHLALIDISSVCAASIHQYGKEIIRVEKANFPSDAAMMVTSGCGDDYVRFSKHLLPVSRHFLLRPMHTQWNTILKAFDFFLMEGVWEAVMYVSEWIAEHLGAGTISHAILLEGLSSHACYPMLCTAMENFLTQRYPLTKKRLELNISH
;
A
#
# COMPACT_ATOMS: atom_id res chain seq x y z
N MET A 1 4.86 46.50 -6.08
CA MET A 1 3.55 45.84 -6.09
C MET A 1 3.76 44.34 -6.00
N ASN A 2 3.14 43.71 -4.99
CA ASN A 2 2.92 42.28 -4.71
C ASN A 2 4.11 41.30 -4.82
N SER A 3 4.70 40.84 -3.69
CA SER A 3 4.16 39.83 -2.72
C SER A 3 4.25 38.40 -3.30
N GLY A 4 4.84 37.39 -2.65
CA GLY A 4 5.32 37.30 -1.29
C GLY A 4 6.07 35.99 -1.01
N LYS A 5 7.11 36.13 -0.19
CA LYS A 5 7.42 35.33 1.01
C LYS A 5 6.96 33.84 1.01
N MET A 6 7.91 32.95 0.74
CA MET A 6 7.90 31.58 1.28
C MET A 6 8.05 31.64 2.80
N LEU A 7 7.03 31.18 3.53
CA LEU A 7 7.05 31.03 4.99
C LEU A 7 7.22 29.55 5.36
N ASN A 8 8.38 29.28 5.93
CA ASN A 8 8.69 28.12 6.77
C ASN A 8 7.72 28.07 7.96
N LEU A 9 7.08 26.93 8.20
CA LEU A 9 6.40 26.67 9.48
C LEU A 9 6.79 25.28 10.00
N ARG A 10 7.92 25.26 10.70
CA ARG A 10 8.27 24.26 11.71
C ARG A 10 7.82 24.79 13.09
N PHE A 11 7.23 23.89 13.88
CA PHE A 11 6.98 23.95 15.33
C PHE A 11 6.05 25.05 15.88
N ALA A 12 4.92 24.62 16.45
CA ALA A 12 4.43 25.12 17.73
C ALA A 12 3.34 24.19 18.27
N PHE A 13 3.58 23.51 19.39
CA PHE A 13 2.58 23.34 20.47
C PHE A 13 3.28 22.81 21.72
N VAL A 14 3.68 23.73 22.61
CA VAL A 14 3.95 23.43 24.02
C VAL A 14 3.30 24.51 24.89
N ARG A 15 2.37 24.04 25.73
CA ARG A 15 1.87 24.52 27.04
C ARG A 15 1.29 25.94 27.17
N SER A 16 0.08 25.98 27.74
CA SER A 16 -0.13 26.70 29.00
C SER A 16 -0.96 25.87 29.99
N LYS A 17 -0.54 25.85 31.25
CA LYS A 17 -1.27 25.35 32.42
C LYS A 17 -1.99 26.53 33.06
N LYS A 18 -3.18 26.30 33.63
CA LYS A 18 -3.59 26.94 34.90
C LYS A 18 -4.46 25.99 35.71
N ALA A 19 -4.14 25.90 36.99
CA ALA A 19 -4.78 25.07 37.99
C ALA A 19 -5.56 25.95 38.97
N THR A 20 -6.70 25.46 39.45
CA THR A 20 -7.39 25.91 40.66
C THR A 20 -8.09 24.71 41.32
N ARG A 21 -7.88 24.49 42.62
CA ARG A 21 -8.38 23.35 43.42
C ARG A 21 -9.55 23.78 44.33
N LYS A 22 -10.64 22.97 44.29
CA LYS A 22 -11.47 22.31 45.36
C LYS A 22 -12.18 23.14 46.47
N PRO A 23 -13.36 22.69 46.98
CA PRO A 23 -13.43 21.61 47.98
C PRO A 23 -14.51 20.52 47.81
N ASN A 24 -14.34 19.52 48.67
CA ASN A 24 -14.96 18.20 48.81
C ASN A 24 -16.50 18.14 48.83
N ASN A 25 -17.05 17.11 48.18
CA ASN A 25 -18.18 16.37 48.72
C ASN A 25 -17.83 14.88 48.73
N ILE A 26 -17.95 14.29 49.91
CA ILE A 26 -17.83 12.87 50.19
C ILE A 26 -19.02 12.18 49.50
N ASN A 27 -18.77 11.20 48.63
CA ASN A 27 -19.76 10.20 48.28
C ASN A 27 -19.10 8.83 48.47
N LEU A 28 -19.38 8.24 49.64
CA LEU A 28 -19.13 6.84 49.94
C LEU A 28 -20.19 6.03 49.18
N GLN A 29 -19.80 5.24 48.19
CA GLN A 29 -20.57 4.07 47.80
C GLN A 29 -19.73 3.04 47.02
N LEU A 30 -19.38 1.98 47.77
CA LEU A 30 -19.36 0.57 47.41
C LEU A 30 -18.65 0.13 46.10
N SER A 31 -17.51 -0.53 46.30
CA SER A 31 -16.91 -1.49 45.38
C SER A 31 -17.94 -2.52 44.89
N ILE A 32 -18.06 -2.70 43.57
CA ILE A 32 -18.30 -3.96 42.86
C ILE A 32 -17.94 -3.68 41.38
N LEU A 33 -17.07 -4.52 40.79
CA LEU A 33 -16.62 -4.53 39.39
C LEU A 33 -15.59 -3.45 38.99
N SER A 34 -14.32 -3.72 39.34
CA SER A 34 -13.22 -3.31 38.45
C SER A 34 -13.37 -4.08 37.14
N PHE A 35 -14.13 -3.55 36.19
CA PHE A 35 -13.91 -3.92 34.80
C PHE A 35 -12.46 -3.55 34.51
N GLN A 36 -11.61 -4.56 34.32
CA GLN A 36 -10.41 -4.36 33.53
C GLN A 36 -10.92 -3.71 32.25
N GLN A 37 -10.59 -2.44 32.09
CA GLN A 37 -10.78 -1.71 30.85
C GLN A 37 -9.95 -2.50 29.85
N GLY A 38 -10.56 -3.51 29.23
CA GLY A 38 -9.95 -4.25 28.15
C GLY A 38 -9.47 -3.16 27.20
N GLN A 39 -8.16 -3.12 26.98
CA GLN A 39 -7.60 -2.28 25.94
C GLN A 39 -8.43 -2.61 24.71
N GLN A 40 -9.31 -1.70 24.32
CA GLN A 40 -10.05 -1.84 23.08
C GLN A 40 -8.95 -1.92 22.03
N ALA A 41 -8.77 -3.12 21.48
CA ALA A 41 -7.88 -3.30 20.36
C ALA A 41 -8.30 -2.23 19.33
N PRO A 42 -7.35 -1.40 18.84
CA PRO A 42 -7.70 -0.38 17.86
C PRO A 42 -8.43 -1.08 16.71
N VAL A 43 -9.64 -0.60 16.40
CA VAL A 43 -10.39 -1.09 15.25
C VAL A 43 -9.53 -0.82 14.03
N LEU A 44 -8.99 -1.86 13.41
CA LEU A 44 -8.12 -1.75 12.25
C LEU A 44 -8.97 -1.23 11.08
N ASP A 45 -8.58 -0.09 10.48
CA ASP A 45 -9.20 0.36 9.24
C ASP A 45 -8.98 -0.72 8.17
N PHE A 46 -10.07 -1.22 7.58
CA PHE A 46 -10.06 -2.24 6.53
C PHE A 46 -9.15 -1.86 5.34
N ARG A 47 -8.94 -0.55 5.13
CA ARG A 47 -7.96 -0.05 4.17
C ARG A 47 -6.56 -0.64 4.37
N TYR A 48 -6.09 -0.80 5.61
CA TYR A 48 -4.77 -1.38 5.89
C TYR A 48 -4.71 -2.86 5.46
N VAL A 49 -5.82 -3.58 5.59
CA VAL A 49 -5.92 -4.97 5.15
C VAL A 49 -5.88 -5.04 3.62
N ILE A 50 -6.63 -4.16 2.94
CA ILE A 50 -6.63 -4.06 1.48
C ILE A 50 -5.24 -3.72 0.94
N THR A 51 -4.50 -2.79 1.57
CA THR A 51 -3.17 -2.43 1.10
C THR A 51 -2.19 -3.60 1.17
N GLU A 52 -2.26 -4.42 2.21
CA GLU A 52 -1.40 -5.60 2.33
C GLU A 52 -1.82 -6.71 1.36
N ALA A 53 -3.12 -6.89 1.12
CA ALA A 53 -3.62 -7.78 0.07
C ALA A 53 -3.11 -7.34 -1.32
N ALA A 54 -3.11 -6.04 -1.61
CA ALA A 54 -2.59 -5.49 -2.86
C ALA A 54 -1.08 -5.70 -3.01
N HIS A 55 -0.30 -5.52 -1.93
CA HIS A 55 1.14 -5.87 -1.92
C HIS A 55 1.35 -7.35 -2.26
N TYR A 56 0.58 -8.24 -1.64
CA TYR A 56 0.65 -9.68 -1.88
C TYR A 56 0.31 -10.05 -3.34
N ILE A 57 -0.82 -9.57 -3.86
CA ILE A 57 -1.26 -9.86 -5.23
C ILE A 57 -0.29 -9.31 -6.27
N MET A 58 0.25 -8.10 -6.06
CA MET A 58 1.29 -7.57 -6.95
C MET A 58 2.57 -8.41 -6.89
N ALA A 59 3.02 -8.81 -5.70
CA ALA A 59 4.23 -9.61 -5.53
C ALA A 59 4.12 -11.02 -6.11
N LEU A 60 2.89 -11.57 -6.19
CA LEU A 60 2.64 -12.86 -6.82
C LEU A 60 3.03 -12.87 -8.31
N ASN A 61 2.97 -11.72 -9.01
CA ASN A 61 3.51 -11.58 -10.38
C ASN A 61 5.00 -11.93 -10.49
N PHE A 62 5.74 -11.79 -9.39
CA PHE A 62 7.19 -11.83 -9.36
C PHE A 62 7.70 -12.98 -8.47
N GLN A 63 6.90 -14.05 -8.33
CA GLN A 63 7.23 -15.21 -7.51
C GLN A 63 8.43 -16.03 -8.03
N GLN A 64 8.89 -15.78 -9.27
CA GLN A 64 10.14 -16.36 -9.79
C GLN A 64 11.38 -15.59 -9.28
N GLU A 65 11.20 -14.33 -8.87
CA GLU A 65 12.22 -13.43 -8.37
C GLU A 65 12.26 -13.33 -6.85
N PHE A 66 11.08 -13.36 -6.21
CA PHE A 66 10.92 -13.21 -4.77
C PHE A 66 10.32 -14.47 -4.14
N GLU A 67 10.86 -14.84 -2.99
CA GLU A 67 10.30 -15.86 -2.12
C GLU A 67 9.25 -15.19 -1.22
N LEU A 68 7.97 -15.51 -1.44
CA LEU A 68 6.86 -14.95 -0.67
C LEU A 68 6.69 -15.78 0.61
N LEU A 69 6.67 -15.13 1.78
CA LEU A 69 6.77 -15.84 3.07
C LEU A 69 5.42 -15.89 3.80
N TYR A 70 4.96 -14.74 4.28
CA TYR A 70 3.75 -14.62 5.09
C TYR A 70 3.26 -13.18 5.17
N ILE A 71 2.03 -12.99 5.63
CA ILE A 71 1.52 -11.69 6.06
C ILE A 71 1.54 -11.66 7.59
N ASP A 72 2.21 -10.67 8.17
CA ASP A 72 2.24 -10.44 9.60
C ASP A 72 1.04 -9.58 10.02
N LEU A 73 0.12 -10.19 10.76
CA LEU A 73 -1.14 -9.58 11.16
C LEU A 73 -1.04 -8.83 12.48
N ARG A 74 0.12 -8.89 13.15
CA ARG A 74 0.33 -8.14 14.38
C ARG A 74 0.27 -6.64 14.08
N PRO A 75 -0.26 -5.82 14.99
CA PRO A 75 -0.25 -4.38 14.81
C PRO A 75 1.19 -3.88 14.65
N LYS A 76 1.37 -2.79 13.89
CA LYS A 76 2.67 -2.11 13.82
C LYS A 76 3.09 -1.61 15.21
N ALA A 77 4.39 -1.32 15.35
CA ALA A 77 4.95 -0.76 16.57
C ALA A 77 4.21 0.52 17.01
N GLU A 78 4.27 0.82 18.30
CA GLU A 78 3.55 1.93 18.93
C GLU A 78 3.76 3.26 18.17
N GLY A 79 2.65 3.95 17.88
CA GLY A 79 2.65 5.18 17.08
C GLY A 79 2.56 4.98 15.56
N LYS A 80 2.43 3.75 15.07
CA LYS A 80 2.10 3.45 13.67
C LYS A 80 0.76 2.71 13.56
N GLU A 81 -0.05 3.14 12.60
CA GLU A 81 -1.32 2.48 12.29
C GLU A 81 -1.13 1.33 11.28
N GLY A 82 -2.02 0.33 11.34
CA GLY A 82 -2.01 -0.83 10.46
C GLY A 82 -1.35 -2.07 11.06
N ILE A 83 -1.16 -3.09 10.22
CA ILE A 83 -0.48 -4.36 10.56
C ILE A 83 0.96 -4.37 10.06
N ALA A 84 1.80 -5.23 10.64
CA ALA A 84 3.21 -5.36 10.29
C ALA A 84 3.43 -5.75 8.81
N GLY A 85 2.44 -6.41 8.22
CA GLY A 85 2.23 -6.47 6.78
C GLY A 85 2.97 -7.61 6.08
N PHE A 86 2.88 -7.59 4.76
CA PHE A 86 3.42 -8.63 3.90
C PHE A 86 4.95 -8.74 3.99
N LYS A 87 5.45 -9.99 4.06
CA LYS A 87 6.87 -10.33 4.12
C LYS A 87 7.26 -11.22 2.96
N PHE A 88 8.33 -10.83 2.28
CA PHE A 88 8.97 -11.60 1.22
C PHE A 88 10.48 -11.37 1.28
N SER A 89 11.23 -12.35 0.78
CA SER A 89 12.68 -12.29 0.62
C SER A 89 13.01 -12.24 -0.86
N ARG A 90 14.13 -11.59 -1.17
CA ARG A 90 14.78 -11.72 -2.47
C ARG A 90 15.94 -12.69 -2.32
N ASP A 91 16.19 -13.51 -3.33
CA ASP A 91 17.43 -14.28 -3.40
C ASP A 91 18.63 -13.33 -3.45
N ALA A 92 19.40 -13.29 -2.36
CA ALA A 92 20.56 -12.42 -2.20
C ALA A 92 21.65 -12.68 -3.24
N LYS A 93 21.68 -13.87 -3.85
CA LYS A 93 22.68 -14.27 -4.85
C LYS A 93 22.44 -13.64 -6.23
N LYS A 94 21.21 -13.18 -6.52
CA LYS A 94 20.89 -12.54 -7.81
C LYS A 94 21.43 -11.10 -7.83
N THR A 95 22.09 -10.69 -8.90
CA THR A 95 22.55 -9.31 -9.08
C THR A 95 21.36 -8.36 -9.21
N MET A 96 21.45 -7.16 -8.62
CA MET A 96 20.37 -6.17 -8.71
C MET A 96 20.28 -5.57 -10.13
N HIS A 97 19.34 -6.08 -10.92
CA HIS A 97 18.96 -5.55 -12.23
C HIS A 97 17.89 -4.44 -12.09
N PRO A 98 17.82 -3.43 -12.98
CA PRO A 98 16.74 -2.43 -12.97
C PRO A 98 15.34 -3.04 -12.91
N GLU A 99 15.11 -4.22 -13.49
CA GLU A 99 13.81 -4.90 -13.42
C GLU A 99 13.43 -5.30 -12.00
N ILE A 100 14.38 -5.78 -11.19
CA ILE A 100 14.11 -6.13 -9.78
C ILE A 100 13.69 -4.88 -9.00
N TYR A 101 14.37 -3.76 -9.23
CA TYR A 101 14.01 -2.48 -8.63
C TYR A 101 12.63 -2.01 -9.06
N ASP A 102 12.27 -2.26 -10.31
CA ASP A 102 10.94 -1.95 -10.82
C ASP A 102 9.84 -2.83 -10.22
N HIS A 103 10.10 -4.14 -10.03
CA HIS A 103 9.18 -5.05 -9.35
C HIS A 103 8.92 -4.59 -7.90
N LEU A 104 10.00 -4.24 -7.17
CA LEU A 104 9.89 -3.70 -5.81
C LEU A 104 9.11 -2.38 -5.78
N ALA A 105 9.34 -1.50 -6.76
CA ALA A 105 8.60 -0.26 -6.88
C ALA A 105 7.11 -0.50 -7.13
N LEU A 106 6.75 -1.45 -8.00
CA LEU A 106 5.36 -1.85 -8.26
C LEU A 106 4.68 -2.40 -7.00
N ILE A 107 5.38 -3.24 -6.23
CA ILE A 107 4.88 -3.74 -4.96
C ILE A 107 4.63 -2.57 -4.01
N ASP A 108 5.62 -1.70 -3.76
CA ASP A 108 5.47 -0.60 -2.80
C ASP A 108 4.36 0.39 -3.18
N ILE A 109 4.19 0.72 -4.47
CA ILE A 109 3.15 1.67 -4.89
C ILE A 109 1.73 1.08 -4.87
N SER A 110 1.61 -0.23 -4.73
CA SER A 110 0.31 -0.92 -4.74
C SER A 110 -0.60 -0.48 -3.59
N SER A 111 -0.04 -0.07 -2.44
CA SER A 111 -0.81 0.51 -1.34
C SER A 111 -1.62 1.75 -1.77
N VAL A 112 -0.98 2.70 -2.46
CA VAL A 112 -1.62 3.93 -2.94
C VAL A 112 -2.69 3.61 -3.99
N CYS A 113 -2.38 2.71 -4.94
CA CYS A 113 -3.34 2.29 -5.96
C CYS A 113 -4.58 1.65 -5.32
N ALA A 114 -4.38 0.70 -4.40
CA ALA A 114 -5.46 -0.01 -3.73
C ALA A 114 -6.29 0.89 -2.80
N ALA A 115 -5.65 1.79 -2.06
CA ALA A 115 -6.36 2.78 -1.24
C ALA A 115 -7.22 3.72 -2.11
N SER A 116 -6.73 4.11 -3.28
CA SER A 116 -7.47 4.95 -4.24
C SER A 116 -8.66 4.21 -4.85
N ILE A 117 -8.46 2.96 -5.29
CA ILE A 117 -9.54 2.14 -5.84
C ILE A 117 -10.59 1.81 -4.77
N HIS A 118 -10.18 1.53 -3.53
CA HIS A 118 -11.11 1.30 -2.44
C HIS A 118 -11.94 2.55 -2.10
N GLN A 119 -11.32 3.73 -2.08
CA GLN A 119 -12.01 4.96 -1.73
C GLN A 119 -13.00 5.43 -2.82
N TYR A 120 -12.62 5.30 -4.09
CA TYR A 120 -13.38 5.89 -5.21
C TYR A 120 -14.09 4.86 -6.09
N GLY A 121 -13.72 3.59 -6.02
CA GLY A 121 -14.24 2.52 -6.86
C GLY A 121 -13.43 2.31 -8.15
N LYS A 122 -13.39 1.04 -8.58
CA LYS A 122 -12.64 0.54 -9.74
C LYS A 122 -12.99 1.31 -11.03
N GLU A 123 -14.27 1.48 -11.32
CA GLU A 123 -14.71 2.09 -12.58
C GLU A 123 -14.47 3.59 -12.64
N ILE A 124 -14.56 4.29 -11.51
CA ILE A 124 -14.23 5.72 -11.46
C ILE A 124 -12.73 5.91 -11.71
N ILE A 125 -11.87 5.13 -11.02
CA ILE A 125 -10.42 5.19 -11.25
C ILE A 125 -10.05 4.80 -12.68
N ARG A 126 -10.76 3.85 -13.31
CA ARG A 126 -10.53 3.45 -14.70
C ARG A 126 -10.62 4.64 -15.66
N VAL A 127 -11.60 5.51 -15.46
CA VAL A 127 -11.82 6.71 -16.28
C VAL A 127 -10.84 7.81 -15.89
N GLU A 128 -10.76 8.13 -14.60
CA GLU A 128 -10.05 9.32 -14.12
C GLU A 128 -8.53 9.20 -14.16
N LYS A 129 -7.97 7.99 -14.15
CA LYS A 129 -6.50 7.80 -14.25
C LYS A 129 -5.91 8.37 -15.54
N ALA A 130 -6.72 8.58 -16.58
CA ALA A 130 -6.28 9.21 -17.83
C ALA A 130 -5.84 10.67 -17.63
N ASN A 131 -6.32 11.33 -16.57
CA ASN A 131 -5.96 12.70 -16.21
C ASN A 131 -4.64 12.78 -15.42
N PHE A 132 -4.07 11.65 -15.01
CA PHE A 132 -2.82 11.61 -14.24
C PHE A 132 -1.64 11.79 -15.21
N PRO A 133 -0.64 12.63 -14.87
CA PRO A 133 -0.40 13.28 -13.58
C PRO A 133 -0.96 14.70 -13.44
N SER A 134 -1.60 15.23 -14.48
CA SER A 134 -2.06 16.62 -14.54
C SER A 134 -3.08 16.94 -13.44
N ASP A 135 -3.91 15.96 -13.07
CA ASP A 135 -4.76 15.99 -11.88
C ASP A 135 -4.54 14.70 -11.08
N ALA A 136 -4.08 14.81 -9.84
CA ALA A 136 -3.84 13.65 -8.97
C ALA A 136 -4.73 13.67 -7.70
N ALA A 137 -5.82 14.43 -7.70
CA ALA A 137 -6.69 14.60 -6.53
C ALA A 137 -7.27 13.26 -6.01
N MET A 138 -7.43 12.27 -6.90
CA MET A 138 -7.95 10.95 -6.56
C MET A 138 -6.88 9.96 -6.06
N MET A 139 -5.61 10.38 -5.97
CA MET A 139 -4.57 9.54 -5.37
C MET A 139 -4.60 9.63 -3.84
N VAL A 140 -4.93 8.51 -3.20
CA VAL A 140 -4.99 8.38 -1.74
C VAL A 140 -3.62 7.99 -1.21
N THR A 141 -2.92 8.95 -0.58
CA THR A 141 -1.61 8.72 0.04
C THR A 141 -1.65 8.61 1.56
N SER A 142 -2.79 8.93 2.17
CA SER A 142 -2.99 8.81 3.63
C SER A 142 -2.85 7.35 4.05
N GLY A 143 -1.97 7.07 5.02
CA GLY A 143 -1.67 5.71 5.49
C GLY A 143 -0.63 4.95 4.65
N CYS A 144 -0.22 5.46 3.48
CA CYS A 144 0.70 4.79 2.55
C CYS A 144 2.09 5.46 2.43
N GLY A 145 2.39 6.43 3.31
CA GLY A 145 3.58 7.29 3.19
C GLY A 145 4.91 6.51 3.23
N ASP A 146 5.03 5.53 4.13
CA ASP A 146 6.23 4.69 4.24
C ASP A 146 6.48 3.89 2.94
N ASP A 147 5.41 3.45 2.27
CA ASP A 147 5.48 2.66 1.05
C ASP A 147 5.83 3.55 -0.14
N TYR A 148 5.22 4.73 -0.24
CA TYR A 148 5.54 5.72 -1.27
C TYR A 148 7.01 6.18 -1.21
N VAL A 149 7.58 6.29 0.00
CA VAL A 149 9.01 6.59 0.19
C VAL A 149 9.89 5.45 -0.32
N ARG A 150 9.54 4.18 -0.08
CA ARG A 150 10.29 3.02 -0.59
C ARG A 150 10.17 2.90 -2.11
N PHE A 151 8.97 3.05 -2.64
CA PHE A 151 8.70 3.17 -4.07
C PHE A 151 9.64 4.18 -4.75
N SER A 152 9.73 5.40 -4.20
CA SER A 152 10.59 6.46 -4.74
C SER A 152 12.08 6.07 -4.73
N LYS A 153 12.52 5.35 -3.69
CA LYS A 153 13.91 4.85 -3.59
C LYS A 153 14.18 3.74 -4.62
N HIS A 154 13.24 2.80 -4.78
CA HIS A 154 13.37 1.69 -5.72
C HIS A 154 13.32 2.16 -7.18
N LEU A 155 12.60 3.22 -7.52
CA LEU A 155 12.59 3.74 -8.89
C LEU A 155 13.85 4.48 -9.33
N LEU A 156 14.65 4.97 -8.40
CA LEU A 156 15.82 5.78 -8.72
C LEU A 156 16.86 5.01 -9.56
N PRO A 157 17.23 3.75 -9.21
CA PRO A 157 18.05 2.90 -10.08
C PRO A 157 17.47 2.67 -11.47
N VAL A 158 16.15 2.47 -11.60
CA VAL A 158 15.48 2.28 -12.90
C VAL A 158 15.64 3.52 -13.77
N SER A 159 15.32 4.69 -13.21
CA SER A 159 15.41 5.98 -13.90
C SER A 159 16.83 6.27 -14.37
N ARG A 160 17.82 5.98 -13.52
CA ARG A 160 19.25 6.17 -13.84
C ARG A 160 19.73 5.21 -14.93
N HIS A 161 19.33 3.94 -14.86
CA HIS A 161 19.73 2.94 -15.85
C HIS A 161 19.28 3.32 -17.26
N PHE A 162 18.02 3.78 -17.41
CA PHE A 162 17.45 4.16 -18.71
C PHE A 162 17.65 5.63 -19.09
N LEU A 163 18.37 6.41 -18.27
CA LEU A 163 18.59 7.85 -18.46
C LEU A 163 17.27 8.63 -18.64
N LEU A 164 16.29 8.34 -17.79
CA LEU A 164 14.97 8.96 -17.77
C LEU A 164 14.83 9.95 -16.61
N ARG A 165 13.95 10.94 -16.79
CA ARG A 165 13.57 11.84 -15.70
C ARG A 165 12.83 11.02 -14.63
N PRO A 166 13.22 11.09 -13.35
CA PRO A 166 12.58 10.30 -12.29
C PRO A 166 11.06 10.44 -12.26
N MET A 167 10.54 11.67 -12.46
CA MET A 167 9.11 11.94 -12.52
C MET A 167 8.38 11.15 -13.63
N HIS A 168 9.00 10.96 -14.80
CA HIS A 168 8.37 10.22 -15.89
C HIS A 168 8.28 8.73 -15.56
N THR A 169 9.38 8.15 -15.06
CA THR A 169 9.41 6.75 -14.63
C THR A 169 8.44 6.52 -13.47
N GLN A 170 8.34 7.48 -12.54
CA GLN A 170 7.41 7.45 -11.42
C GLN A 170 5.95 7.33 -11.88
N TRP A 171 5.50 8.24 -12.73
CA TRP A 171 4.12 8.25 -13.19
C TRP A 171 3.82 7.09 -14.13
N ASN A 172 4.78 6.67 -14.97
CA ASN A 172 4.63 5.46 -15.76
C ASN A 172 4.39 4.22 -14.86
N THR A 173 5.19 4.04 -13.81
CA THR A 173 5.05 2.90 -12.89
C THR A 173 3.74 2.97 -12.09
N ILE A 174 3.31 4.16 -11.63
CA ILE A 174 2.01 4.36 -10.97
C ILE A 174 0.87 3.95 -11.92
N LEU A 175 0.88 4.46 -13.15
CA LEU A 175 -0.15 4.16 -14.14
C LEU A 175 -0.19 2.66 -14.49
N LYS A 176 0.97 2.02 -14.53
CA LYS A 176 1.07 0.57 -14.79
C LYS A 176 0.58 -0.25 -13.61
N ALA A 177 0.82 0.18 -12.38
CA ALA A 177 0.21 -0.45 -11.21
C ALA A 177 -1.33 -0.30 -11.23
N PHE A 178 -1.87 0.88 -11.57
CA PHE A 178 -3.31 1.04 -11.78
C PHE A 178 -3.84 0.14 -12.90
N ASP A 179 -3.18 0.10 -14.06
CA ASP A 179 -3.57 -0.77 -15.18
C ASP A 179 -3.71 -2.22 -14.72
N PHE A 180 -2.76 -2.73 -13.93
CA PHE A 180 -2.81 -4.08 -13.36
C PHE A 180 -4.03 -4.29 -12.47
N PHE A 181 -4.27 -3.44 -11.47
CA PHE A 181 -5.42 -3.59 -10.56
C PHE A 181 -6.78 -3.42 -11.25
N LEU A 182 -6.82 -2.80 -12.43
CA LEU A 182 -8.03 -2.62 -13.24
C LEU A 182 -8.28 -3.76 -14.23
N MET A 183 -7.34 -4.69 -14.40
CA MET A 183 -7.56 -5.92 -15.17
C MET A 183 -8.62 -6.79 -14.48
N GLU A 184 -9.28 -7.63 -15.27
CA GLU A 184 -10.29 -8.53 -14.73
C GLU A 184 -9.66 -9.60 -13.82
N GLY A 185 -10.31 -9.93 -12.71
CA GLY A 185 -9.86 -10.92 -11.74
C GLY A 185 -8.86 -10.39 -10.71
N VAL A 186 -8.15 -9.28 -10.98
CA VAL A 186 -7.11 -8.76 -10.08
C VAL A 186 -7.72 -8.10 -8.85
N TRP A 187 -8.67 -7.18 -9.02
CA TRP A 187 -9.30 -6.51 -7.88
C TRP A 187 -10.13 -7.49 -7.05
N GLU A 188 -10.78 -8.45 -7.70
CA GLU A 188 -11.54 -9.52 -7.07
C GLU A 188 -10.62 -10.39 -6.19
N ALA A 189 -9.40 -10.68 -6.65
CA ALA A 189 -8.39 -11.38 -5.86
C ALA A 189 -7.88 -10.53 -4.67
N VAL A 190 -7.69 -9.22 -4.85
CA VAL A 190 -7.33 -8.31 -3.75
C VAL A 190 -8.41 -8.31 -2.68
N MET A 191 -9.68 -8.20 -3.07
CA MET A 191 -10.81 -8.23 -2.14
C MET A 191 -10.89 -9.56 -1.40
N TYR A 192 -10.80 -10.69 -2.12
CA TYR A 192 -10.78 -12.02 -1.51
C TYR A 192 -9.66 -12.18 -0.46
N VAL A 193 -8.42 -11.81 -0.81
CA VAL A 193 -7.29 -11.88 0.13
C VAL A 193 -7.50 -10.92 1.31
N SER A 194 -8.07 -9.74 1.07
CA SER A 194 -8.36 -8.78 2.15
C SER A 194 -9.41 -9.30 3.14
N GLU A 195 -10.47 -9.94 2.66
CA GLU A 195 -11.49 -10.57 3.49
C GLU A 195 -10.88 -11.71 4.31
N TRP A 196 -10.06 -12.55 3.67
CA TRP A 196 -9.35 -13.62 4.35
C TRP A 196 -8.43 -13.11 5.47
N ILE A 197 -7.66 -12.04 5.20
CA ILE A 197 -6.81 -11.41 6.22
C ILE A 197 -7.66 -10.89 7.38
N ALA A 198 -8.78 -10.22 7.09
CA ALA A 198 -9.67 -9.65 8.11
C ALA A 198 -10.28 -10.73 9.01
N GLU A 199 -10.68 -11.87 8.45
CA GLU A 199 -11.20 -13.03 9.20
C GLU A 199 -10.15 -13.66 10.12
N HIS A 200 -8.86 -13.52 9.79
CA HIS A 200 -7.76 -14.19 10.47
C HIS A 200 -6.88 -13.26 11.31
N LEU A 201 -7.28 -12.00 11.57
CA LEU A 201 -6.47 -11.02 12.34
C LEU A 201 -5.93 -11.55 13.69
N GLY A 202 -6.64 -12.50 14.33
CA GLY A 202 -6.21 -13.13 15.58
C GLY A 202 -5.11 -14.20 15.44
N ALA A 203 -4.80 -14.66 14.23
CA ALA A 203 -3.86 -15.77 13.97
C ALA A 203 -2.38 -15.37 14.08
N GLY A 204 -2.07 -14.07 14.17
CA GLY A 204 -0.70 -13.53 14.22
C GLY A 204 -0.01 -13.49 12.87
N THR A 205 0.01 -14.58 12.11
CA THR A 205 0.58 -14.65 10.75
C THR A 205 -0.22 -15.57 9.83
N ILE A 206 -0.27 -15.28 8.53
CA ILE A 206 -0.78 -16.19 7.50
C ILE A 206 0.33 -16.50 6.51
N SER A 207 0.65 -17.78 6.31
CA SER A 207 1.69 -18.17 5.35
C SER A 207 1.25 -17.96 3.90
N HIS A 208 2.22 -17.70 3.02
CA HIS A 208 1.99 -17.63 1.58
C HIS A 208 1.34 -18.90 1.04
N ALA A 209 1.76 -20.08 1.49
CA ALA A 209 1.21 -21.36 1.03
C ALA A 209 -0.30 -21.46 1.28
N ILE A 210 -0.76 -21.09 2.48
CA ILE A 210 -2.19 -21.12 2.83
C ILE A 210 -2.98 -20.09 2.00
N LEU A 211 -2.44 -18.87 1.85
CA LEU A 211 -3.07 -17.83 1.04
C LEU A 211 -3.18 -18.25 -0.43
N LEU A 212 -2.13 -18.85 -0.99
CA LEU A 212 -2.12 -19.30 -2.37
C LEU A 212 -3.08 -20.48 -2.57
N GLU A 213 -3.15 -21.42 -1.64
CA GLU A 213 -4.11 -22.53 -1.69
C GLU A 213 -5.56 -22.03 -1.72
N GLY A 214 -5.92 -21.15 -0.79
CA GLY A 214 -7.24 -20.53 -0.76
C GLY A 214 -7.54 -19.76 -2.05
N LEU A 215 -6.63 -18.87 -2.45
CA LEU A 215 -6.77 -18.07 -3.67
C LEU A 215 -6.89 -18.97 -4.90
N SER A 216 -6.11 -20.03 -5.01
CA SER A 216 -6.14 -20.96 -6.15
C SER A 216 -7.45 -21.73 -6.29
N SER A 217 -8.18 -21.88 -5.19
CA SER A 217 -9.50 -22.51 -5.14
C SER A 217 -10.64 -21.53 -5.44
N HIS A 218 -10.35 -20.22 -5.48
CA HIS A 218 -11.34 -19.17 -5.71
C HIS A 218 -11.61 -18.95 -7.20
N ALA A 219 -12.86 -18.59 -7.54
CA ALA A 219 -13.31 -18.46 -8.93
C ALA A 219 -12.56 -17.39 -9.74
N CYS A 220 -11.97 -16.39 -9.09
CA CYS A 220 -11.21 -15.33 -9.78
C CYS A 220 -9.79 -15.77 -10.20
N TYR A 221 -9.29 -16.91 -9.70
CA TYR A 221 -7.88 -17.29 -9.87
C TYR A 221 -7.46 -17.49 -11.33
N PRO A 222 -8.23 -18.16 -12.21
CA PRO A 222 -7.84 -18.28 -13.62
C PRO A 222 -7.70 -16.93 -14.32
N MET A 223 -8.58 -15.97 -13.97
CA MET A 223 -8.53 -14.60 -14.50
C MET A 223 -7.32 -13.84 -13.95
N LEU A 224 -7.01 -14.00 -12.66
CA LEU A 224 -5.80 -13.45 -12.06
C LEU A 224 -4.53 -13.96 -12.77
N CYS A 225 -4.39 -15.27 -12.99
CA CYS A 225 -3.23 -15.84 -13.69
C CYS A 225 -3.07 -15.23 -15.09
N THR A 226 -4.18 -15.11 -15.83
CA THR A 226 -4.19 -14.48 -17.16
C THR A 226 -3.77 -13.00 -17.09
N ALA A 227 -4.27 -12.26 -16.11
CA ALA A 227 -3.90 -10.86 -15.89
C ALA A 227 -2.41 -10.69 -15.53
N MET A 228 -1.86 -11.59 -14.70
CA MET A 228 -0.45 -11.59 -14.34
C MET A 228 0.45 -11.81 -15.56
N GLU A 229 0.14 -12.81 -16.39
CA GLU A 229 0.87 -13.08 -17.64
C GLU A 229 0.78 -11.89 -18.62
N ASN A 230 -0.41 -11.32 -18.78
CA ASN A 230 -0.63 -10.14 -19.62
C ASN A 230 0.15 -8.92 -19.13
N PHE A 231 0.19 -8.70 -17.82
CA PHE A 231 0.93 -7.58 -17.24
C PHE A 231 2.43 -7.73 -17.48
N LEU A 232 2.99 -8.91 -17.21
CA LEU A 232 4.41 -9.19 -17.42
C LEU A 232 4.82 -8.99 -18.88
N THR A 233 4.04 -9.51 -19.83
CA THR A 233 4.34 -9.39 -21.27
C THR A 233 4.24 -7.95 -21.80
N GLN A 234 3.31 -7.16 -21.25
CA GLN A 234 3.16 -5.75 -21.63
C GLN A 234 4.29 -4.87 -21.08
N ARG A 235 4.80 -5.18 -19.90
CA ARG A 235 5.82 -4.36 -19.23
C ARG A 235 7.24 -4.79 -19.58
N TYR A 236 7.54 -6.09 -19.54
CA TYR A 236 8.90 -6.62 -19.66
C TYR A 236 9.22 -7.20 -21.05
N PRO A 237 10.49 -7.19 -21.49
CA PRO A 237 11.64 -6.59 -20.81
C PRO A 237 11.50 -5.07 -20.71
N LEU A 238 12.12 -4.46 -19.69
CA LEU A 238 12.10 -3.01 -19.56
C LEU A 238 12.90 -2.38 -20.70
N THR A 239 12.30 -1.35 -21.31
CA THR A 239 12.97 -0.52 -22.31
C THR A 239 12.69 0.94 -22.02
N LYS A 240 13.61 1.81 -22.45
CA LYS A 240 13.44 3.26 -22.31
C LYS A 240 12.10 3.73 -22.87
N LYS A 241 11.73 3.27 -24.08
CA LYS A 241 10.46 3.59 -24.75
C LYS A 241 9.22 3.19 -23.94
N ARG A 242 9.25 2.03 -23.26
CA ARG A 242 8.13 1.56 -22.43
C ARG A 242 7.99 2.30 -21.09
N LEU A 243 9.09 2.88 -20.62
CA LEU A 243 9.16 3.65 -19.36
C LEU A 243 8.96 5.16 -19.58
N GLU A 244 8.97 5.63 -20.82
CA GLU A 244 8.61 7.00 -21.17
C GLU A 244 7.12 7.24 -20.91
N LEU A 245 6.81 8.44 -20.40
CA LEU A 245 5.45 8.87 -20.16
C LEU A 245 4.94 9.55 -21.42
N ASN A 246 4.08 8.87 -22.17
CA ASN A 246 3.37 9.46 -23.31
C ASN A 246 2.17 10.24 -22.78
N ILE A 247 2.39 11.50 -22.38
CA ILE A 247 1.27 12.40 -22.10
C ILE A 247 0.79 12.91 -23.46
N SER A 248 -0.31 12.38 -23.95
CA SER A 248 -1.06 13.01 -25.04
C SER A 248 -1.65 14.31 -24.49
N HIS A 249 -1.20 15.44 -25.02
CA HIS A 249 -1.77 16.76 -24.71
C HIS A 249 -3.09 16.97 -25.46
#